data_AF-A0A2D7XCU9-F1
#
_entry.id   AF-A0A2D7XCU9-F1
#
_cell.length_a   1.000
_cell.length_b   1.000
_cell.length_c   1.000
_cell.angle_alpha   90.00
_cell.angle_beta   90.00
_cell.angle_gamma   90.00
#
_symmetry.space_group_name_H-M   'P 1'
#
loop_
_entity.id
_entity.type
_entity.pdbx_description
1 polymer ?
#
loop_
_entity_poly.entity_id
_entity_poly.type
_entity_poly.pdbx_seq_one_letter_code
_entity_poly.pdbx_strand_id
1 'polypeptide(L)'
;MLKSISKKNIVKTISKLKKELDKWFSLYIRLRKATDTGLAQCYTCGKVDHYKKLQCGHFQSRKFLPTRFNEQNCQVQCAKCNIFSQGEQWLFGIKLNKEYGLGTAQDLEFLSKSTVKITRVEYKENITYYKTLVKNLKKEKGLD
;
A
#
# COMPACT_ATOMS: atom_id res chain seq x y z
N MET A 1 42.84 -12.40 -20.88
CA MET A 1 42.44 -12.96 -19.56
C MET A 1 41.31 -12.09 -19.01
N LEU A 2 40.05 -12.47 -19.25
CA LEU A 2 38.88 -11.73 -18.76
C LEU A 2 38.67 -12.08 -17.28
N LYS A 3 38.96 -11.14 -16.38
CA LYS A 3 38.69 -11.30 -14.95
C LYS A 3 37.17 -11.26 -14.74
N SER A 4 36.58 -12.39 -14.40
CA SER A 4 35.18 -12.48 -13.96
C SER A 4 35.03 -11.73 -12.63
N ILE A 5 34.29 -10.63 -12.65
CA ILE A 5 33.96 -9.90 -11.42
C ILE A 5 32.88 -10.72 -10.69
N SER A 6 33.29 -11.36 -9.59
CA SER A 6 32.38 -12.03 -8.67
C SER A 6 31.32 -11.04 -8.18
N LYS A 7 30.04 -11.32 -8.49
CA LYS A 7 28.90 -10.52 -8.00
C LYS A 7 28.84 -10.65 -6.48
N LYS A 8 29.34 -9.64 -5.76
CA LYS A 8 29.17 -9.51 -4.31
C LYS A 8 27.67 -9.55 -4.00
N ASN A 9 27.23 -10.53 -3.21
CA ASN A 9 25.86 -10.60 -2.70
C ASN A 9 25.63 -9.46 -1.70
N ILE A 10 25.25 -8.28 -2.19
CA ILE A 10 24.98 -7.11 -1.34
C ILE A 10 23.65 -7.33 -0.62
N VAL A 11 23.72 -7.57 0.69
CA VAL A 11 22.53 -7.65 1.55
C VAL A 11 21.77 -6.32 1.46
N LYS A 12 20.46 -6.38 1.16
CA LYS A 12 19.62 -5.19 1.08
C LYS A 12 19.60 -4.45 2.42
N THR A 13 19.80 -3.13 2.37
CA THR A 13 19.61 -2.24 3.52
C THR A 13 18.13 -2.20 3.92
N ILE A 14 17.82 -1.80 5.16
CA ILE A 14 16.44 -1.64 5.63
C ILE A 14 15.66 -0.66 4.72
N SER A 15 16.29 0.43 4.28
CA SER A 15 15.68 1.37 3.34
C SER A 15 15.30 0.72 2.00
N LYS A 16 16.18 -0.13 1.44
CA LYS A 16 15.88 -0.89 0.22
C LYS A 16 14.74 -1.88 0.41
N LEU A 17 14.68 -2.56 1.57
CA LEU A 17 13.59 -3.47 1.92
C LEU A 17 12.26 -2.71 2.11
N LYS A 18 12.26 -1.59 2.82
CA LYS A 18 11.08 -0.74 2.99
C LYS A 18 10.52 -0.26 1.64
N LYS A 19 11.39 0.18 0.73
CA LYS A 19 10.99 0.59 -0.64
C LYS A 19 10.41 -0.56 -1.46
N GLU A 20 10.94 -1.76 -1.30
CA GLU A 20 10.41 -2.95 -1.95
C GLU A 20 9.04 -3.35 -1.37
N LEU A 21 8.88 -3.29 -0.05
CA LEU A 21 7.59 -3.50 0.60
C LEU A 21 6.55 -2.45 0.16
N ASP A 22 6.92 -1.17 0.12
CA ASP A 22 6.05 -0.10 -0.40
C ASP A 22 5.52 -0.42 -1.80
N LYS A 23 6.37 -0.97 -2.69
CA LYS A 23 5.98 -1.33 -4.05
C LYS A 23 4.89 -2.40 -4.05
N TRP A 24 5.13 -3.52 -3.35
CA TRP A 24 4.20 -4.66 -3.36
C TRP A 24 2.92 -4.36 -2.59
N PHE A 25 3.02 -3.71 -1.44
CA PHE A 25 1.89 -3.25 -0.65
C PHE A 25 1.01 -2.27 -1.46
N SER A 26 1.60 -1.26 -2.10
CA SER A 26 0.87 -0.32 -2.95
C SER A 26 0.15 -1.00 -4.11
N LEU A 27 0.79 -1.98 -4.73
CA LEU A 27 0.18 -2.75 -5.82
C LEU A 27 -1.00 -3.60 -5.31
N TYR A 28 -0.85 -4.25 -4.16
CA TYR A 28 -1.93 -4.99 -3.50
C TYR A 28 -3.15 -4.10 -3.20
N ILE A 29 -2.96 -2.93 -2.56
CA ILE A 29 -4.06 -2.01 -2.22
C ILE A 29 -4.86 -1.59 -3.47
N ARG A 30 -4.19 -1.36 -4.59
CA ARG A 30 -4.85 -0.97 -5.86
C ARG A 30 -5.55 -2.13 -6.55
N LEU A 31 -5.05 -3.36 -6.38
CA LEU A 31 -5.60 -4.56 -7.01
C LEU A 31 -6.74 -5.20 -6.20
N ARG A 32 -6.73 -5.11 -4.87
CA ARG A 32 -7.68 -5.85 -4.01
C ARG A 32 -9.16 -5.49 -4.27
N LYS A 33 -9.42 -4.30 -4.81
CA LYS A 33 -10.75 -3.81 -5.22
C LYS A 33 -10.88 -3.63 -6.74
N ALA A 34 -9.91 -4.10 -7.53
CA ALA A 34 -10.00 -4.01 -8.98
C ALA A 34 -10.92 -5.10 -9.56
N THR A 35 -11.59 -4.81 -10.67
CA THR A 35 -12.32 -5.77 -11.50
C THR A 35 -11.36 -6.70 -12.26
N ASP A 36 -11.92 -7.69 -12.94
CA ASP A 36 -11.25 -8.53 -13.95
C ASP A 36 -10.69 -7.73 -15.15
N THR A 37 -11.29 -6.58 -15.44
CA THR A 37 -10.79 -5.60 -16.43
C THR A 37 -9.77 -4.61 -15.86
N GLY A 38 -9.38 -4.77 -14.59
CA GLY A 38 -8.35 -3.96 -13.95
C GLY A 38 -8.81 -2.57 -13.53
N LEU A 39 -10.12 -2.31 -13.53
CA LEU A 39 -10.70 -1.05 -13.08
C LEU A 39 -10.92 -1.08 -11.57
N ALA A 40 -10.57 0.00 -10.87
CA ALA A 40 -10.92 0.18 -9.47
C ALA A 40 -11.50 1.58 -9.24
N GLN A 41 -12.27 1.73 -8.18
CA GLN A 41 -12.91 2.99 -7.81
C GLN A 41 -12.09 3.71 -6.73
N CYS A 42 -11.79 5.00 -6.95
CA CYS A 42 -11.18 5.86 -5.96
C CYS A 42 -12.01 5.89 -4.69
N TYR A 43 -11.37 5.56 -3.57
CA TYR A 43 -12.01 5.40 -2.28
C TYR A 43 -12.79 6.63 -1.85
N THR A 44 -12.30 7.83 -2.12
CA THR A 44 -12.92 9.07 -1.67
C THR A 44 -13.90 9.64 -2.69
N CYS A 45 -13.44 10.02 -3.89
CA CYS A 45 -14.29 10.70 -4.87
C CYS A 45 -15.10 9.79 -5.81
N GLY A 46 -14.94 8.47 -5.77
CA GLY A 46 -15.70 7.56 -6.63
C GLY A 46 -15.25 7.48 -8.09
N LYS A 47 -14.20 8.23 -8.51
CA LYS A 47 -13.62 8.11 -9.85
C LYS A 47 -13.19 6.66 -10.13
N VAL A 48 -13.63 6.08 -11.24
CA VAL A 48 -13.14 4.78 -11.72
C VAL A 48 -11.97 4.99 -12.69
N ASP A 49 -10.91 4.21 -12.53
CA ASP A 49 -9.76 4.21 -13.45
C ASP A 49 -9.06 2.85 -13.40
N HIS A 50 -8.16 2.59 -14.34
CA HIS A 50 -7.36 1.37 -14.33
C HIS A 50 -6.39 1.40 -13.13
N TYR A 51 -6.19 0.29 -12.42
CA TYR A 51 -5.38 0.21 -11.19
C TYR A 51 -3.96 0.75 -11.40
N LYS A 52 -3.40 0.60 -12.62
CA LYS A 52 -2.09 1.16 -13.03
C LYS A 52 -2.02 2.69 -12.94
N LYS A 53 -3.14 3.39 -13.11
CA LYS A 53 -3.28 4.87 -13.02
C LYS A 53 -3.70 5.36 -11.63
N LEU A 54 -4.23 4.46 -10.80
CA LEU A 54 -4.57 4.74 -9.41
C LEU A 54 -3.35 4.62 -8.49
N GLN A 55 -3.49 5.13 -7.27
CA GLN A 55 -2.48 5.22 -6.23
C GLN A 55 -2.92 4.46 -4.97
N CYS A 56 -1.96 4.12 -4.11
CA CYS A 56 -2.22 3.75 -2.73
C CYS A 56 -2.28 5.04 -1.91
N GLY A 57 -3.49 5.44 -1.54
CA GLY A 57 -3.75 6.59 -0.67
C GLY A 57 -3.66 6.19 0.79
N HIS A 58 -3.09 7.06 1.60
CA HIS A 58 -2.90 6.87 3.04
C HIS A 58 -3.78 7.86 3.80
N PHE A 59 -4.60 7.39 4.73
CA PHE A 59 -5.29 8.26 5.69
C PHE A 59 -4.25 8.92 6.60
N GLN A 60 -3.61 8.13 7.46
CA GLN A 60 -2.41 8.54 8.18
C GLN A 60 -1.19 8.46 7.28
N SER A 61 -0.50 9.60 7.14
CA SER A 61 0.65 9.77 6.26
C SER A 61 1.65 8.62 6.37
N ARG A 62 2.17 8.19 5.22
CA ARG A 62 3.21 7.16 5.12
C ARG A 62 4.46 7.43 5.99
N LYS A 63 4.67 8.66 6.47
CA LYS A 63 5.76 8.99 7.41
C LYS A 63 5.68 8.19 8.71
N PHE A 64 4.47 7.86 9.16
CA PHE A 64 4.21 7.10 10.37
C PHE A 64 4.36 5.60 10.09
N LEU A 65 5.42 4.99 10.61
CA LEU A 65 5.68 3.56 10.40
C LEU A 65 4.58 2.63 10.93
N PRO A 66 3.94 2.88 12.09
CA PRO A 66 2.89 1.99 12.62
C PRO A 66 1.70 1.77 11.68
N THR A 67 1.34 2.79 10.89
CA THR A 67 0.18 2.75 9.99
C THR A 67 0.56 2.63 8.52
N ARG A 68 1.84 2.72 8.16
CA ARG A 68 2.31 2.76 6.76
C ARG A 68 1.89 1.54 5.94
N PHE A 69 1.92 0.36 6.57
CA PHE A 69 1.56 -0.93 5.96
C PHE A 69 0.30 -1.52 6.59
N ASN A 70 -0.53 -0.69 7.23
CA ASN A 70 -1.83 -1.08 7.75
C ASN A 70 -2.86 -1.00 6.61
N GLU A 71 -3.54 -2.11 6.35
CA GLU A 71 -4.49 -2.25 5.24
C GLU A 71 -5.77 -1.43 5.39
N GLN A 72 -6.19 -1.08 6.61
CA GLN A 72 -7.31 -0.17 6.85
C GLN A 72 -6.89 1.27 6.60
N ASN A 73 -5.68 1.65 7.03
CA ASN A 73 -5.10 2.98 6.81
C ASN A 73 -4.91 3.33 5.32
N CYS A 74 -4.86 2.31 4.45
CA CYS A 74 -4.49 2.48 3.05
C CYS A 74 -5.63 2.04 2.14
N GLN A 75 -6.04 2.91 1.23
CA GLN A 75 -7.12 2.63 0.27
C GLN A 75 -6.73 3.11 -1.12
N VAL A 76 -7.35 2.53 -2.15
CA VAL A 76 -7.10 2.95 -3.54
C VAL A 76 -7.60 4.39 -3.75
N GLN A 77 -6.78 5.26 -4.32
CA GLN A 77 -7.18 6.65 -4.61
C GLN A 77 -6.71 7.10 -5.99
N CYS A 78 -7.43 8.02 -6.61
CA CYS A 78 -6.94 8.71 -7.80
C CYS A 78 -5.89 9.77 -7.44
N ALA A 79 -5.06 10.17 -8.41
CA ALA A 79 -4.02 11.17 -8.18
C ALA A 79 -4.57 12.53 -7.71
N LYS A 80 -5.74 12.97 -8.24
CA LYS A 80 -6.44 14.19 -7.78
C LYS A 80 -6.60 14.18 -6.27
N CYS A 81 -7.27 13.16 -5.74
CA CYS A 81 -7.54 13.08 -4.31
C CYS A 81 -6.27 12.87 -3.48
N ASN A 82 -5.42 11.91 -3.86
CA ASN A 82 -4.26 11.53 -3.06
C ASN A 82 -3.19 12.64 -3.01
N ILE A 83 -2.86 13.22 -4.18
CA ILE A 83 -1.73 14.15 -4.31
C ILE A 83 -2.19 15.60 -4.22
N PHE A 84 -3.26 15.97 -4.92
CA PHE A 84 -3.65 17.37 -5.07
C PHE A 84 -4.67 17.84 -4.02
N SER A 85 -5.45 16.91 -3.43
CA SER A 85 -6.39 17.20 -2.33
C SER A 85 -5.94 16.63 -0.98
N GLN A 86 -4.64 16.38 -0.79
CA GLN A 86 -4.07 15.89 0.48
C GLN A 86 -4.72 14.60 1.03
N GLY A 87 -5.17 13.71 0.15
CA GLY A 87 -5.84 12.47 0.51
C GLY A 87 -7.35 12.59 0.76
N GLU A 88 -7.96 13.77 0.60
CA GLU A 88 -9.38 14.01 0.96
C GLU A 88 -9.68 13.54 2.40
N GLN A 89 -8.83 13.92 3.36
CA GLN A 89 -8.74 13.33 4.72
C GLN A 89 -10.09 13.20 5.43
N TRP A 90 -10.91 14.25 5.38
CA TRP A 90 -12.23 14.24 6.03
C TRP A 90 -13.14 13.15 5.45
N LEU A 91 -13.26 13.08 4.13
CA LEU A 91 -14.07 12.07 3.45
C LEU A 91 -13.48 10.66 3.63
N PHE A 92 -12.15 10.54 3.63
CA PHE A 92 -11.46 9.29 3.91
C PHE A 92 -11.85 8.77 5.30
N GLY A 93 -11.74 9.61 6.34
CA GLY A 93 -12.10 9.25 7.72
C GLY A 93 -13.57 8.84 7.87
N ILE A 94 -14.50 9.56 7.24
CA ILE A 94 -15.93 9.18 7.23
C ILE A 94 -16.14 7.80 6.63
N LYS A 95 -15.49 7.52 5.49
CA LYS A 95 -15.62 6.22 4.83
C LYS A 95 -14.98 5.09 5.61
N LEU A 96 -13.86 5.34 6.29
CA LEU A 96 -13.25 4.37 7.21
C LEU A 96 -14.21 3.98 8.32
N ASN A 97 -14.81 4.97 8.97
CA ASN A 97 -15.79 4.70 10.03
C ASN A 97 -17.01 3.94 9.51
N LYS A 98 -17.44 4.23 8.27
CA LYS A 98 -18.55 3.51 7.62
C LYS A 98 -18.20 2.06 7.28
N GLU A 99 -16.99 1.79 6.79
CA GLU A 99 -16.58 0.46 6.32
C GLU A 99 -16.10 -0.47 7.45
N TYR A 100 -15.40 0.08 8.44
CA TYR A 100 -14.75 -0.71 9.50
C TYR A 100 -15.32 -0.48 10.89
N GLY A 101 -16.31 0.42 11.03
CA GLY A 101 -16.97 0.73 12.29
C GLY A 101 -16.56 2.09 12.85
N LEU A 102 -17.49 2.68 13.62
CA LEU A 102 -17.29 3.99 14.24
C LEU A 102 -16.05 3.96 15.16
N GLY A 103 -15.19 4.97 15.03
CA GLY A 103 -13.94 5.07 15.80
C GLY A 103 -12.68 4.66 15.03
N THR A 104 -12.80 3.93 13.91
CA THR A 104 -11.65 3.46 13.12
C THR A 104 -10.67 4.58 12.75
N ALA A 105 -11.17 5.73 12.29
CA ALA A 105 -10.32 6.85 11.93
C ALA A 105 -9.54 7.40 13.15
N GLN A 106 -10.18 7.42 14.32
CA GLN A 106 -9.57 7.87 15.56
C GLN A 106 -8.51 6.86 16.05
N ASP A 107 -8.79 5.56 15.97
CA ASP A 107 -7.85 4.51 16.34
C ASP A 107 -6.59 4.54 15.46
N LEU A 108 -6.74 4.79 14.16
CA LEU A 108 -5.62 4.95 13.24
C LEU A 108 -4.77 6.18 13.57
N GLU A 109 -5.38 7.30 13.97
CA GLU A 109 -4.68 8.50 14.44
C GLU A 109 -3.92 8.23 15.75
N PHE A 110 -4.48 7.46 16.68
CA PHE A 110 -3.74 7.05 17.88
C PHE A 110 -2.59 6.11 17.56
N LEU A 111 -2.84 5.12 16.69
CA LEU A 111 -1.82 4.16 16.26
C LEU A 111 -0.66 4.86 15.54
N SER A 112 -0.92 5.90 14.73
CA SER A 112 0.13 6.62 13.98
C SER A 112 1.17 7.30 14.90
N LYS A 113 0.77 7.63 16.13
CA LYS A 113 1.61 8.26 17.18
C LYS A 113 2.42 7.25 18.00
N SER A 114 2.15 5.96 17.86
CA SER A 114 2.93 4.92 18.52
C SER A 114 4.33 4.75 17.91
N THR A 115 5.19 4.01 18.60
CA THR A 115 6.53 3.66 18.08
C THR A 115 6.57 2.17 17.76
N VAL A 116 6.99 1.84 16.54
CA VAL A 116 7.22 0.46 16.11
C VAL A 116 8.58 0.35 15.41
N LYS A 117 9.20 -0.82 15.51
CA LYS A 117 10.40 -1.17 14.75
C LYS A 117 10.12 -2.44 13.95
N ILE A 118 10.24 -2.36 12.63
CA ILE A 118 10.14 -3.53 11.75
C ILE A 118 11.55 -4.06 11.52
N THR A 119 11.77 -5.30 11.89
CA THR A 119 13.02 -6.03 11.68
C THR A 119 13.21 -6.40 10.21
N ARG A 120 14.44 -6.77 9.85
CA ARG A 120 14.76 -7.25 8.49
C ARG A 120 13.96 -8.50 8.11
N VAL A 121 13.74 -9.38 9.08
CA VAL A 121 13.00 -10.64 8.86
C VAL A 121 11.56 -10.31 8.52
N GLU A 122 10.90 -9.50 9.34
CA GLU A 122 9.52 -9.05 9.09
C GLU A 122 9.38 -8.32 7.75
N TYR A 123 10.34 -7.47 7.36
CA TYR A 123 10.30 -6.85 6.02
C TYR A 123 10.29 -7.90 4.91
N LYS A 124 11.14 -8.94 5.00
CA LYS A 124 11.23 -9.99 3.97
C LYS A 124 9.97 -10.84 3.93
N GLU A 125 9.41 -11.18 5.09
CA GLU A 125 8.15 -11.91 5.22
C GLU A 125 7.01 -11.13 4.60
N ASN A 126 6.84 -9.86 4.96
CA ASN A 126 5.82 -8.98 4.40
C ASN A 126 5.99 -8.79 2.89
N ILE A 127 7.22 -8.62 2.38
CA ILE A 127 7.47 -8.55 0.93
C ILE A 127 6.99 -9.83 0.25
N THR A 128 7.31 -10.99 0.82
CA THR A 128 6.92 -12.30 0.28
C THR A 128 5.41 -12.45 0.29
N TYR A 129 4.76 -12.11 1.40
CA TYR A 129 3.31 -12.11 1.58
C TYR A 129 2.59 -11.27 0.51
N TYR A 130 2.89 -9.97 0.41
CA TYR A 130 2.21 -9.10 -0.55
C TYR A 130 2.55 -9.44 -2.00
N LYS A 131 3.76 -9.96 -2.28
CA LYS A 131 4.09 -10.45 -3.62
C LYS A 131 3.22 -11.64 -4.01
N THR A 132 3.00 -12.57 -3.10
CA THR A 132 2.10 -13.72 -3.30
C THR A 132 0.66 -13.26 -3.50
N LEU A 133 0.14 -12.36 -2.65
CA LEU A 133 -1.21 -11.81 -2.83
C LEU A 133 -1.39 -11.12 -4.19
N VAL A 134 -0.43 -10.30 -4.60
CA VAL A 134 -0.47 -9.62 -5.92
C VAL A 134 -0.49 -10.64 -7.06
N LYS A 135 0.32 -11.69 -6.98
CA LYS A 135 0.35 -12.75 -8.00
C LYS A 135 -1.00 -13.46 -8.08
N ASN A 136 -1.57 -13.83 -6.94
CA ASN A 136 -2.86 -14.52 -6.88
C ASN A 136 -3.98 -13.63 -7.41
N LEU A 137 -4.05 -12.37 -6.98
CA LEU A 137 -5.05 -11.41 -7.47
C LEU A 137 -4.98 -11.18 -8.98
N LYS A 138 -3.77 -11.09 -9.55
CA LYS A 138 -3.62 -10.95 -11.01
C LYS A 138 -4.12 -12.18 -11.75
N LYS A 139 -3.76 -13.38 -11.28
CA LYS A 139 -4.23 -14.64 -11.86
C LYS A 139 -5.75 -14.78 -11.76
N GLU A 140 -6.32 -14.56 -10.57
CA GLU A 140 -7.77 -14.64 -10.31
C GLU A 140 -8.57 -13.66 -11.17
N LYS A 141 -8.01 -12.49 -11.46
CA LYS A 141 -8.66 -11.43 -12.24
C LYS A 141 -8.31 -11.47 -13.73
N GLY A 142 -7.46 -12.39 -14.20
CA GLY A 142 -7.01 -12.41 -15.59
C GLY A 142 -6.17 -11.19 -16.00
N LEU A 143 -5.42 -10.59 -15.06
CA LEU A 143 -4.61 -9.37 -15.25
C LEU A 143 -3.10 -9.65 -15.37
N ASP A 144 -2.73 -10.90 -15.67
CA ASP A 144 -1.34 -11.31 -15.80
C ASP A 144 -0.66 -10.73 -17.06
#